data_AF-A0A8H2WJS2-F1
#
_entry.id   AF-A0A8H2WJS2-F1
#
_cell.length_a   1.000
_cell.length_b   1.000
_cell.length_c   1.000
_cell.angle_alpha   90.00
_cell.angle_beta   90.00
_cell.angle_gamma   90.00
#
_symmetry.space_group_name_H-M   'P 1'
#
loop_
_entity.id
_entity.type
_entity.pdbx_description
1 polymer ?
#
loop_
_entity_poly.entity_id
_entity_poly.type
_entity_poly.pdbx_seq_one_letter_code
_entity_poly.pdbx_strand_id
1 'polypeptide(L)'
;MDSARWYPQPEHGHIDNAQDMTQAHSEDTTQRMNSELHMLPQPRDNIERNEYIHAFWGVYMLDMGAALVTGLPSSVADSEITTPWPVPLEDIIPLDRHCGQTVVSFYSGLAGTANMSQDRHTQTIRIKSMCLLGRAARLSAAFDLARYPELSLWARHDACDEAIAEASRSFPAGLEHVGPEGSLLLASRATLSAAQIQLHACLAATRPRSREKCLAAAAESMELIDKLRYIMVPKGILLLLGLDWTIVRNFYRVEQTRVLAEGNYLAAEDIGKKLQEIGSEMESVPTKYPAILS
;
A
#
# COMPACT_ATOMS: atom_id res chain seq x y z
N MET A 1 -33.65 48.64 -10.00
CA MET A 1 -33.34 50.03 -9.60
C MET A 1 -34.09 50.31 -8.32
N ASP A 2 -33.44 51.06 -7.43
CA ASP A 2 -33.81 51.45 -6.05
C ASP A 2 -33.52 50.41 -4.96
N SER A 3 -32.40 50.51 -4.21
CA SER A 3 -32.01 51.52 -3.20
C SER A 3 -32.86 51.36 -1.93
N ALA A 4 -32.34 51.15 -0.71
CA ALA A 4 -31.12 51.70 -0.13
C ALA A 4 -30.56 50.82 1.01
N ARG A 5 -29.25 50.95 1.24
CA ARG A 5 -28.49 50.43 2.38
C ARG A 5 -28.88 51.13 3.68
N TRP A 6 -28.84 50.39 4.79
CA TRP A 6 -28.42 50.94 6.07
C TRP A 6 -27.60 49.90 6.83
N TYR A 7 -26.37 50.25 7.20
CA TYR A 7 -25.50 49.51 8.12
C TYR A 7 -25.41 50.33 9.42
N PRO A 8 -25.61 49.73 10.61
CA PRO A 8 -25.17 50.35 11.85
C PRO A 8 -23.70 50.00 12.10
N GLN A 9 -22.85 51.01 12.33
CA GLN A 9 -21.57 50.84 13.02
C GLN A 9 -21.75 51.05 14.53
N PRO A 10 -20.83 50.52 15.36
CA PRO A 10 -21.01 50.40 16.80
C PRO A 10 -20.41 51.60 17.57
N GLU A 11 -21.21 52.25 18.39
CA GLU A 11 -20.74 53.26 19.35
C GLU A 11 -20.76 52.70 20.78
N HIS A 12 -19.59 52.20 21.17
CA HIS A 12 -18.94 52.22 22.49
C HIS A 12 -19.81 52.37 23.75
N GLY A 13 -19.77 51.34 24.60
CA GLY A 13 -20.14 51.44 26.00
C GLY A 13 -20.04 50.13 26.78
N HIS A 14 -18.87 49.87 27.34
CA HIS A 14 -18.62 49.07 28.55
C HIS A 14 -18.99 47.57 28.59
N ILE A 15 -17.95 46.74 28.48
CA ILE A 15 -17.64 45.48 29.20
C ILE A 15 -18.83 44.75 29.82
N ASP A 16 -19.23 43.64 29.21
CA ASP A 16 -19.78 42.50 29.94
C ASP A 16 -18.95 41.25 29.62
N ASN A 17 -18.16 40.83 30.61
CA ASN A 17 -17.30 39.63 30.66
C ASN A 17 -18.10 38.30 30.58
N ALA A 18 -19.32 38.32 30.05
CA ALA A 18 -20.22 37.16 30.00
C ALA A 18 -20.16 36.42 28.65
N GLN A 19 -19.84 37.11 27.55
CA GLN A 19 -19.75 36.49 26.22
C GLN A 19 -18.43 35.72 26.01
N ASP A 20 -17.34 36.18 26.61
CA ASP A 20 -16.03 35.52 26.53
C ASP A 20 -16.01 34.21 27.34
N MET A 21 -16.72 34.19 28.48
CA MET A 21 -16.90 32.96 29.26
C MET A 21 -17.81 31.94 28.58
N THR A 22 -18.84 32.35 27.82
CA THR A 22 -19.71 31.38 27.13
C THR A 22 -19.06 30.83 25.86
N GLN A 23 -18.23 31.60 25.16
CA GLN A 23 -17.42 31.10 24.05
C GLN A 23 -16.29 30.20 24.54
N ALA A 24 -15.56 30.60 25.59
CA ALA A 24 -14.52 29.76 26.20
C ALA A 24 -15.09 28.48 26.83
N HIS A 25 -16.26 28.56 27.47
CA HIS A 25 -16.92 27.37 28.03
C HIS A 25 -17.52 26.48 26.93
N SER A 26 -17.99 27.06 25.82
CA SER A 26 -18.42 26.29 24.64
C SER A 26 -17.23 25.60 23.98
N GLU A 27 -16.11 26.29 23.77
CA GLU A 27 -14.88 25.70 23.22
C GLU A 27 -14.29 24.62 24.14
N ASP A 28 -14.22 24.87 25.46
CA ASP A 28 -13.76 23.91 26.47
C ASP A 28 -14.70 22.70 26.59
N THR A 29 -16.02 22.90 26.45
CA THR A 29 -16.99 21.78 26.41
C THR A 29 -16.88 21.00 25.10
N THR A 30 -16.67 21.66 23.96
CA THR A 30 -16.49 20.98 22.66
C THR A 30 -15.15 20.23 22.61
N GLN A 31 -14.11 20.79 23.22
CA GLN A 31 -12.78 20.20 23.32
C GLN A 31 -12.75 19.05 24.33
N ARG A 32 -13.50 19.14 25.44
CA ARG A 32 -13.75 18.02 26.37
C ARG A 32 -14.58 16.92 25.74
N MET A 33 -15.67 17.23 25.04
CA MET A 33 -16.50 16.25 24.33
C MET A 33 -15.72 15.56 23.20
N ASN A 34 -14.87 16.30 22.47
CA ASN A 34 -13.97 15.70 21.48
C ASN A 34 -12.91 14.82 22.15
N SER A 35 -12.37 15.22 23.31
CA SER A 35 -11.45 14.39 24.09
C SER A 35 -12.11 13.12 24.64
N GLU A 36 -13.42 13.17 24.94
CA GLU A 36 -14.22 12.02 25.39
C GLU A 36 -14.66 11.09 24.23
N LEU A 37 -14.61 11.56 22.99
CA LEU A 37 -14.92 10.78 21.78
C LEU A 37 -13.70 10.08 21.16
N HIS A 38 -12.49 10.36 21.63
CA HIS A 38 -11.31 9.64 21.19
C HIS A 38 -11.11 8.38 22.05
N MET A 39 -11.27 7.21 21.43
CA MET A 39 -10.97 5.91 22.07
C MET A 39 -9.49 5.77 22.50
N LEU A 40 -8.62 6.66 22.03
CA LEU A 40 -7.21 6.75 22.40
C LEU A 40 -6.90 8.16 22.91
N PRO A 41 -6.10 8.31 23.98
CA PRO A 41 -5.68 9.63 24.44
C PRO A 41 -4.85 10.35 23.37
N GLN A 42 -4.78 11.68 23.42
CA GLN A 42 -3.85 12.42 22.57
C GLN A 42 -2.40 12.10 22.95
N PRO A 43 -1.46 12.04 21.99
CA PRO A 43 -0.05 11.79 22.29
C PRO A 43 0.53 12.92 23.15
N ARG A 44 1.15 12.56 24.27
CA ARG A 44 1.74 13.47 25.27
C ARG A 44 3.01 14.14 24.76
N ASP A 45 3.76 13.45 23.91
CA ASP A 45 5.00 13.93 23.33
C ASP A 45 5.19 13.37 21.90
N ASN A 46 6.30 13.76 21.27
CA ASN A 46 6.59 13.30 19.92
C ASN A 46 6.96 11.80 19.86
N ILE A 47 7.39 11.19 20.97
CA ILE A 47 7.73 9.76 21.03
C ILE A 47 6.42 8.96 20.96
N GLU A 48 5.45 9.27 21.82
CA GLU A 48 4.14 8.63 21.83
C GLU A 48 3.40 8.84 20.50
N ARG A 49 3.55 10.02 19.87
CA ARG A 49 3.03 10.22 18.50
C ARG A 49 3.66 9.26 17.50
N ASN A 50 4.99 9.07 17.56
CA ASN A 50 5.69 8.15 16.65
C ASN A 50 5.21 6.71 16.88
N GLU A 51 5.06 6.29 18.14
CA GLU A 51 4.51 5.00 18.51
C GLU A 51 3.10 4.79 17.93
N TYR A 52 2.24 5.81 17.97
CA TYR A 52 0.89 5.74 17.41
C TYR A 52 0.90 5.59 15.88
N ILE A 53 1.82 6.28 15.20
CA ILE A 53 2.01 6.14 13.75
C ILE A 53 2.40 4.70 13.41
N HIS A 54 3.39 4.13 14.11
CA HIS A 54 3.80 2.74 13.91
C HIS A 54 2.67 1.75 14.24
N ALA A 55 1.94 1.98 15.33
CA ALA A 55 0.80 1.14 15.71
C ALA A 55 -0.30 1.16 14.65
N PHE A 56 -0.67 2.33 14.14
CA PHE A 56 -1.64 2.47 13.05
C PHE A 56 -1.23 1.65 11.83
N TRP A 57 0.02 1.81 11.36
CA TRP A 57 0.49 1.10 10.17
C TRP A 57 0.60 -0.40 10.40
N GLY A 58 0.95 -0.84 11.61
CA GLY A 58 0.94 -2.25 11.99
C GLY A 58 -0.45 -2.86 11.88
N VAL A 59 -1.47 -2.20 12.44
CA VAL A 59 -2.87 -2.66 12.36
C VAL A 59 -3.39 -2.61 10.92
N TYR A 60 -3.14 -1.52 10.21
CA TYR A 60 -3.60 -1.36 8.83
C TYR A 60 -3.00 -2.41 7.88
N MET A 61 -1.73 -2.76 8.06
CA MET A 61 -1.08 -3.83 7.28
C MET A 61 -1.73 -5.20 7.51
N LEU A 62 -2.15 -5.50 8.74
CA LEU A 62 -2.87 -6.73 9.06
C LEU A 62 -4.27 -6.74 8.41
N ASP A 63 -5.01 -5.65 8.53
CA ASP A 63 -6.33 -5.48 7.89
C ASP A 63 -6.22 -5.63 6.36
N MET A 64 -5.25 -4.97 5.74
CA MET A 64 -5.01 -5.07 4.30
C MET A 64 -4.61 -6.49 3.88
N GLY A 65 -3.72 -7.15 4.64
CA GLY A 65 -3.34 -8.53 4.39
C GLY A 65 -4.55 -9.48 4.47
N ALA A 66 -5.41 -9.31 5.47
CA ALA A 66 -6.64 -10.07 5.62
C ALA A 66 -7.63 -9.79 4.47
N ALA A 67 -7.79 -8.53 4.06
CA ALA A 67 -8.61 -8.13 2.92
C ALA A 67 -8.13 -8.80 1.61
N LEU A 68 -6.81 -8.84 1.38
CA LEU A 68 -6.22 -9.51 0.22
C LEU A 68 -6.47 -11.03 0.22
N VAL A 69 -6.37 -11.68 1.37
CA VAL A 69 -6.60 -13.14 1.51
C VAL A 69 -8.07 -13.49 1.34
N THR A 70 -8.96 -12.71 1.96
CA THR A 70 -10.40 -13.03 2.04
C THR A 70 -11.22 -12.47 0.88
N GLY A 71 -10.68 -11.48 0.16
CA GLY A 71 -11.42 -10.70 -0.83
C GLY A 71 -12.44 -9.72 -0.23
N LEU A 72 -12.47 -9.56 1.10
CA LEU A 72 -13.34 -8.61 1.78
C LEU A 72 -12.78 -7.17 1.68
N PRO A 73 -13.65 -6.13 1.75
CA PRO A 73 -13.18 -4.75 1.83
C PRO A 73 -12.32 -4.49 3.07
N SER A 74 -11.33 -3.61 2.94
CA SER A 74 -10.56 -3.09 4.08
C SER A 74 -11.45 -2.25 5.00
N SER A 75 -11.13 -2.26 6.29
CA SER A 75 -11.91 -1.57 7.33
C SER A 75 -11.80 -0.05 7.27
N VAL A 76 -10.79 0.51 6.59
CA VAL A 76 -10.54 1.94 6.49
C VAL A 76 -10.40 2.34 5.02
N ALA A 77 -11.09 3.39 4.58
CA ALA A 77 -10.95 3.87 3.22
C ALA A 77 -9.64 4.65 3.03
N ASP A 78 -8.99 4.51 1.87
CA ASP A 78 -7.73 5.20 1.56
C ASP A 78 -7.80 6.72 1.83
N SER A 79 -8.96 7.34 1.60
CA SER A 79 -9.21 8.77 1.81
C SER A 79 -9.28 9.20 3.27
N GLU A 80 -9.51 8.26 4.18
CA GLU A 80 -9.57 8.50 5.63
C GLU A 80 -8.19 8.39 6.27
N ILE A 81 -7.20 7.84 5.56
CA ILE A 81 -5.85 7.64 6.07
C ILE A 81 -5.06 8.96 5.97
N THR A 82 -5.07 9.70 7.06
CA THR A 82 -4.26 10.93 7.23
C THR A 82 -2.94 10.68 7.97
N THR A 83 -2.71 9.45 8.45
CA THR A 83 -1.50 9.08 9.18
C THR A 83 -0.26 9.20 8.27
N PRO A 84 0.79 9.91 8.68
CA PRO A 84 2.02 10.02 7.90
C PRO A 84 2.73 8.68 7.78
N TRP A 85 3.53 8.48 6.74
CA TRP A 85 4.41 7.32 6.63
C TRP A 85 5.32 7.18 7.86
N PRO A 86 5.56 5.96 8.36
CA PRO A 86 6.42 5.78 9.52
C PRO A 86 7.87 6.14 9.16
N VAL A 87 8.61 6.57 10.17
CA VAL A 87 10.05 6.83 10.11
C VAL A 87 10.75 5.91 11.13
N PRO A 88 12.08 5.73 11.07
CA PRO A 88 12.81 5.03 12.12
C PRO A 88 12.46 5.56 13.51
N LEU A 89 12.50 4.73 14.56
CA LEU A 89 12.07 5.16 15.90
C LEU A 89 13.00 6.24 16.49
N GLU A 90 14.26 6.26 16.05
CA GLU A 90 15.24 7.30 16.34
C GLU A 90 14.92 8.65 15.66
N ASP A 91 14.12 8.63 14.59
CA ASP A 91 13.66 9.83 13.91
C ASP A 91 12.30 10.25 14.49
N ILE A 92 12.18 11.53 14.85
CA ILE A 92 10.99 12.06 15.49
C ILE A 92 10.21 12.91 14.50
N ILE A 93 8.91 12.64 14.33
CA ILE A 93 7.99 13.48 13.56
C ILE A 93 7.41 14.54 14.51
N PRO A 94 7.80 15.83 14.38
CA PRO A 94 7.34 16.90 15.28
C PRO A 94 5.82 17.06 15.22
N LEU A 95 5.16 17.23 16.37
CA LEU A 95 3.69 17.38 16.51
C LEU A 95 3.05 18.37 15.51
N ASP A 96 3.74 19.46 15.17
CA ASP A 96 3.29 20.51 14.23
C ASP A 96 3.47 20.15 12.74
N ARG A 97 4.29 19.14 12.44
CA ARG A 97 4.54 18.71 11.06
C ARG A 97 3.31 18.05 10.48
N HIS A 98 2.71 18.72 9.50
CA HIS A 98 1.73 18.15 8.60
C HIS A 98 2.49 17.44 7.47
N CYS A 99 2.32 16.12 7.33
CA CYS A 99 2.93 15.40 6.23
C CYS A 99 2.05 15.56 4.99
N GLY A 100 2.55 16.27 3.98
CA GLY A 100 1.82 16.49 2.71
C GLY A 100 1.74 15.24 1.82
N GLN A 101 2.29 14.11 2.25
CA GLN A 101 2.23 12.84 1.53
C GLN A 101 1.29 11.88 2.28
N THR A 102 0.12 11.63 1.70
CA THR A 102 -0.88 10.67 2.19
C THR A 102 -0.90 9.43 1.31
N VAL A 103 -1.65 8.41 1.73
CA VAL A 103 -1.95 7.25 0.88
C VAL A 103 -2.59 7.68 -0.44
N VAL A 104 -3.49 8.66 -0.40
CA VAL A 104 -4.17 9.17 -1.61
C VAL A 104 -3.18 9.87 -2.55
N SER A 105 -2.29 10.73 -2.03
CA SER A 105 -1.30 11.41 -2.88
C SER A 105 -0.35 10.40 -3.52
N PHE A 106 0.06 9.38 -2.76
CA PHE A 106 0.92 8.29 -3.22
C PHE A 106 0.31 7.49 -4.39
N TYR A 107 -1.02 7.44 -4.47
CA TYR A 107 -1.76 6.78 -5.56
C TYR A 107 -2.11 7.69 -6.74
N SER A 108 -1.73 8.96 -6.71
CA SER A 108 -2.21 9.96 -7.67
C SER A 108 -1.64 9.78 -9.08
N GLY A 109 -0.55 9.03 -9.23
CA GLY A 109 0.19 8.93 -10.49
C GLY A 109 0.91 10.21 -10.89
N LEU A 110 0.93 11.23 -10.00
CA LEU A 110 1.68 12.45 -10.22
C LEU A 110 3.16 12.21 -9.94
N ALA A 111 4.02 12.76 -10.80
CA ALA A 111 5.46 12.62 -10.67
C ALA A 111 5.97 13.07 -9.28
N GLY A 112 6.80 12.25 -8.67
CA GLY A 112 7.40 12.47 -7.36
C GLY A 112 6.55 11.95 -6.20
N THR A 113 5.27 11.62 -6.39
CA THR A 113 4.39 11.20 -5.30
C THR A 113 4.61 9.77 -4.86
N ALA A 114 5.02 8.88 -5.78
CA ALA A 114 5.34 7.48 -5.48
C ALA A 114 6.85 7.22 -5.42
N ASN A 115 7.66 8.27 -5.28
CA ASN A 115 9.12 8.16 -5.22
C ASN A 115 9.57 7.54 -3.88
N MET A 116 10.25 6.40 -3.94
CA MET A 116 10.78 5.65 -2.79
C MET A 116 12.28 5.88 -2.54
N SER A 117 12.96 6.69 -3.36
CA SER A 117 14.42 6.87 -3.28
C SER A 117 14.88 7.53 -1.98
N GLN A 118 13.99 8.22 -1.28
CA GLN A 118 14.25 8.88 0.00
C GLN A 118 13.81 8.05 1.20
N ASP A 119 13.13 6.92 0.98
CA ASP A 119 12.73 6.04 2.07
C ASP A 119 13.97 5.29 2.57
N ARG A 120 14.35 5.55 3.83
CA ARG A 120 15.49 4.90 4.50
C ARG A 120 15.05 3.75 5.42
N HIS A 121 13.76 3.70 5.73
CA HIS A 121 13.17 2.74 6.65
C HIS A 121 12.47 1.62 5.87
N THR A 122 12.92 0.39 6.07
CA THR A 122 12.48 -0.81 5.34
C THR A 122 11.00 -1.11 5.53
N GLN A 123 10.44 -0.89 6.73
CA GLN A 123 9.00 -1.06 6.94
C GLN A 123 8.19 -0.05 6.14
N THR A 124 8.69 1.18 5.97
CA THR A 124 7.99 2.21 5.18
C THR A 124 7.89 1.79 3.72
N ILE A 125 8.99 1.27 3.16
CA ILE A 125 9.03 0.71 1.81
C ILE A 125 8.03 -0.45 1.70
N ARG A 126 8.05 -1.37 2.67
CA ARG A 126 7.14 -2.52 2.72
C ARG A 126 5.66 -2.10 2.74
N ILE A 127 5.32 -1.15 3.61
CA ILE A 127 3.95 -0.63 3.74
C ILE A 127 3.51 -0.01 2.41
N LYS A 128 4.34 0.81 1.79
CA LYS A 128 4.03 1.43 0.50
C LYS A 128 3.87 0.41 -0.62
N SER A 129 4.73 -0.61 -0.70
CA SER A 129 4.60 -1.72 -1.64
C SER A 129 3.27 -2.46 -1.47
N MET A 130 2.91 -2.77 -0.22
CA MET A 130 1.63 -3.42 0.10
C MET A 130 0.44 -2.52 -0.23
N CYS A 131 0.53 -1.22 0.03
CA CYS A 131 -0.49 -0.24 -0.36
C CYS A 131 -0.74 -0.27 -1.89
N LEU A 132 0.31 -0.36 -2.71
CA LEU A 132 0.14 -0.48 -4.17
C LEU A 132 -0.48 -1.82 -4.57
N LEU A 133 -0.08 -2.93 -3.94
CA LEU A 133 -0.69 -4.24 -4.17
C LEU A 133 -2.18 -4.24 -3.81
N GLY A 134 -2.55 -3.73 -2.63
CA GLY A 134 -3.93 -3.61 -2.18
C GLY A 134 -4.78 -2.79 -3.15
N ARG A 135 -4.24 -1.66 -3.65
CA ARG A 135 -4.91 -0.83 -4.66
C ARG A 135 -5.06 -1.57 -5.99
N ALA A 136 -4.00 -2.23 -6.46
CA ALA A 136 -4.02 -3.02 -7.69
C ALA A 136 -5.07 -4.13 -7.64
N ALA A 137 -5.18 -4.84 -6.50
CA ALA A 137 -6.18 -5.88 -6.30
C ALA A 137 -7.62 -5.32 -6.39
N ARG A 138 -7.90 -4.19 -5.74
CA ARG A 138 -9.22 -3.54 -5.81
C ARG A 138 -9.57 -3.09 -7.23
N LEU A 139 -8.61 -2.52 -7.95
CA LEU A 139 -8.82 -2.09 -9.34
C LEU A 139 -9.05 -3.30 -10.25
N SER A 140 -8.24 -4.34 -10.12
CA SER A 140 -8.37 -5.60 -10.87
C SER A 140 -9.76 -6.21 -10.71
N ALA A 141 -10.24 -6.33 -9.46
CA ALA A 141 -11.59 -6.80 -9.16
C ALA A 141 -12.69 -5.90 -9.76
N ALA A 142 -12.49 -4.58 -9.74
CA ALA A 142 -13.43 -3.64 -10.36
C ALA A 142 -13.49 -3.80 -11.89
N PHE A 143 -12.37 -4.11 -12.55
CA PHE A 143 -12.35 -4.43 -13.98
C PHE A 143 -13.05 -5.75 -14.29
N ASP A 144 -12.86 -6.79 -13.47
CA ASP A 144 -13.51 -8.09 -13.68
C ASP A 144 -15.04 -8.00 -13.56
N LEU A 145 -15.54 -7.11 -12.70
CA LEU A 145 -16.98 -6.84 -12.54
C LEU A 145 -17.55 -5.92 -13.63
N ALA A 146 -16.71 -5.11 -14.27
CA ALA A 146 -17.14 -4.10 -15.24
C ALA A 146 -17.21 -4.66 -16.66
N ARG A 147 -18.42 -4.87 -17.20
CA ARG A 147 -18.60 -5.22 -18.62
C ARG A 147 -18.05 -4.14 -19.56
N TYR A 148 -18.25 -2.87 -19.20
CA TYR A 148 -17.75 -1.70 -19.92
C TYR A 148 -17.13 -0.73 -18.90
N PRO A 149 -15.80 -0.79 -18.67
CA PRO A 149 -15.13 0.05 -17.69
C PRO A 149 -15.30 1.54 -18.02
N GLU A 150 -15.77 2.30 -17.04
CA GLU A 150 -15.90 3.76 -17.15
C GLU A 150 -14.53 4.46 -17.27
N LEU A 151 -14.52 5.68 -17.82
CA LEU A 151 -13.31 6.49 -17.92
C LEU A 151 -12.65 6.75 -16.55
N SER A 152 -13.45 6.87 -15.49
CA SER A 152 -12.98 7.05 -14.11
C SER A 152 -12.21 5.83 -13.57
N LEU A 153 -12.57 4.62 -14.01
CA LEU A 153 -11.87 3.39 -13.63
C LEU A 153 -10.55 3.28 -14.38
N TRP A 154 -10.53 3.60 -15.68
CA TRP A 154 -9.29 3.72 -16.46
C TRP A 154 -8.33 4.75 -15.89
N ALA A 155 -8.80 5.95 -15.56
CA ALA A 155 -7.96 6.99 -14.97
C ALA A 155 -7.32 6.54 -13.64
N ARG A 156 -8.07 5.80 -12.80
CA ARG A 156 -7.52 5.23 -11.55
C ARG A 156 -6.52 4.10 -11.80
N HIS A 157 -6.75 3.29 -12.83
CA HIS A 157 -5.80 2.27 -13.27
C HIS A 157 -4.49 2.90 -13.74
N ASP A 158 -4.56 3.90 -14.62
CA ASP A 158 -3.37 4.56 -15.18
C ASP A 158 -2.59 5.29 -14.09
N ALA A 159 -3.27 5.95 -13.15
CA ALA A 159 -2.63 6.56 -11.99
C ALA A 159 -1.91 5.51 -11.09
N CYS A 160 -2.53 4.33 -10.91
CA CYS A 160 -1.92 3.24 -10.15
C CYS A 160 -0.71 2.63 -10.88
N ASP A 161 -0.80 2.48 -12.20
CA ASP A 161 0.28 1.96 -13.05
C ASP A 161 1.50 2.90 -13.02
N GLU A 162 1.28 4.21 -13.15
CA GLU A 162 2.35 5.22 -13.02
C GLU A 162 2.97 5.22 -11.62
N ALA A 163 2.16 5.07 -10.57
CA ALA A 163 2.66 4.98 -9.20
C ALA A 163 3.51 3.71 -8.98
N ILE A 164 3.09 2.54 -9.48
CA ILE A 164 3.89 1.29 -9.41
C ILE A 164 5.19 1.43 -10.21
N ALA A 165 5.13 2.05 -11.40
CA ALA A 165 6.30 2.26 -12.24
C ALA A 165 7.31 3.21 -11.59
N GLU A 166 6.85 4.30 -10.97
CA GLU A 166 7.70 5.22 -10.23
C GLU A 166 8.31 4.58 -8.98
N ALA A 167 7.50 3.92 -8.16
CA ALA A 167 7.97 3.18 -6.99
C ALA A 167 9.03 2.14 -7.37
N SER A 168 8.82 1.41 -8.47
CA SER A 168 9.77 0.42 -8.95
C SER A 168 11.08 1.01 -9.44
N ARG A 169 11.02 2.13 -10.17
CA ARG A 169 12.22 2.80 -10.70
C ARG A 169 13.04 3.48 -9.60
N SER A 170 12.37 4.00 -8.59
CA SER A 170 12.98 4.70 -7.46
C SER A 170 13.24 3.80 -6.25
N PHE A 171 13.06 2.48 -6.40
CA PHE A 171 13.26 1.53 -5.33
C PHE A 171 14.70 1.63 -4.80
N PRO A 172 14.88 1.79 -3.48
CA PRO A 172 16.20 2.05 -2.92
C PRO A 172 17.12 0.85 -3.09
N ALA A 173 18.20 1.04 -3.84
CA ALA A 173 19.28 0.07 -3.99
C ALA A 173 20.29 0.18 -2.84
N GLY A 174 20.96 -0.93 -2.50
CA GLY A 174 22.09 -0.92 -1.55
C GLY A 174 21.71 -1.03 -0.07
N LEU A 175 20.43 -1.21 0.25
CA LEU A 175 20.00 -1.60 1.59
C LEU A 175 19.95 -3.13 1.79
N GLU A 176 20.27 -3.89 0.73
CA GLU A 176 20.34 -5.37 0.73
C GLU A 176 21.59 -5.86 1.49
N HIS A 177 21.60 -5.73 2.81
CA HIS A 177 22.60 -6.38 3.66
C HIS A 177 22.09 -7.78 4.07
N VAL A 178 23.01 -8.74 4.26
CA VAL A 178 22.68 -10.06 4.79
C VAL A 178 22.08 -9.90 6.19
N GLY A 179 20.77 -10.11 6.32
CA GLY A 179 20.04 -9.96 7.58
C GLY A 179 18.52 -9.79 7.37
N PRO A 180 17.74 -9.68 8.46
CA PRO A 180 16.28 -9.54 8.41
C PRO A 180 15.80 -8.36 7.54
N GLU A 181 16.56 -7.26 7.55
CA GLU A 181 16.28 -6.05 6.78
C GLU A 181 16.41 -6.28 5.25
N GLY A 182 17.42 -7.04 4.83
CA GLY A 182 17.59 -7.43 3.42
C GLY A 182 16.42 -8.29 2.92
N SER A 183 15.99 -9.27 3.72
CA SER A 183 14.81 -10.11 3.42
C SER A 183 13.54 -9.27 3.26
N LEU A 184 13.38 -8.23 4.09
CA LEU A 184 12.22 -7.34 4.05
C LEU A 184 12.19 -6.50 2.77
N LEU A 185 13.34 -6.00 2.33
CA LEU A 185 13.45 -5.22 1.11
C LEU A 185 13.19 -6.08 -0.14
N LEU A 186 13.78 -7.28 -0.20
CA LEU A 186 13.52 -8.23 -1.29
C LEU A 186 12.04 -8.61 -1.34
N ALA A 187 11.41 -8.86 -0.19
CA ALA A 187 9.98 -9.09 -0.12
C ALA A 187 9.18 -7.87 -0.61
N SER A 188 9.56 -6.65 -0.20
CA SER A 188 8.89 -5.42 -0.64
C SER A 188 9.02 -5.19 -2.14
N ARG A 189 10.15 -5.61 -2.75
CA ARG A 189 10.35 -5.61 -4.21
C ARG A 189 9.44 -6.64 -4.88
N ALA A 190 9.37 -7.86 -4.34
CA ALA A 190 8.49 -8.91 -4.85
C ALA A 190 7.01 -8.48 -4.80
N THR A 191 6.60 -7.78 -3.73
CA THR A 191 5.25 -7.21 -3.59
C THR A 191 4.95 -6.16 -4.66
N LEU A 192 5.92 -5.34 -5.10
CA LEU A 192 5.73 -4.41 -6.22
C LEU A 192 5.55 -5.16 -7.54
N SER A 193 6.34 -6.21 -7.78
CA SER A 193 6.17 -7.06 -8.96
C SER A 193 4.79 -7.74 -8.94
N ALA A 194 4.34 -8.22 -7.77
CA ALA A 194 3.00 -8.77 -7.59
C ALA A 194 1.90 -7.72 -7.84
N ALA A 195 2.08 -6.47 -7.37
CA ALA A 195 1.15 -5.38 -7.65
C ALA A 195 1.01 -5.10 -9.15
N GLN A 196 2.13 -5.11 -9.89
CA GLN A 196 2.12 -4.93 -11.34
C GLN A 196 1.36 -6.07 -12.06
N ILE A 197 1.59 -7.32 -11.64
CA ILE A 197 0.86 -8.49 -12.19
C ILE A 197 -0.62 -8.35 -11.86
N GLN A 198 -0.96 -8.08 -10.60
CA GLN A 198 -2.33 -7.98 -10.12
C GLN A 198 -3.13 -6.92 -10.88
N LEU A 199 -2.52 -5.75 -11.16
CA LEU A 199 -3.16 -4.66 -11.89
C LEU A 199 -3.47 -5.02 -13.35
N HIS A 200 -2.60 -5.80 -14.00
CA HIS A 200 -2.65 -6.02 -15.44
C HIS A 200 -3.14 -7.41 -15.87
N ALA A 201 -3.20 -8.40 -14.97
CA ALA A 201 -3.52 -9.78 -15.33
C ALA A 201 -4.91 -9.91 -15.98
N CYS A 202 -5.93 -9.19 -15.48
CA CYS A 202 -7.28 -9.19 -16.07
C CYS A 202 -7.31 -8.60 -17.49
N LEU A 203 -6.35 -7.74 -17.83
CA LEU A 203 -6.23 -7.09 -19.14
C LEU A 203 -5.26 -7.83 -20.10
N ALA A 204 -4.44 -8.75 -19.59
CA ALA A 204 -3.35 -9.38 -20.35
C ALA A 204 -3.83 -10.19 -21.56
N ALA A 205 -5.04 -10.76 -21.50
CA ALA A 205 -5.62 -11.51 -22.62
C ALA A 205 -5.96 -10.63 -23.83
N THR A 206 -6.29 -9.35 -23.60
CA THR A 206 -6.76 -8.43 -24.64
C THR A 206 -5.75 -7.33 -24.97
N ARG A 207 -4.82 -7.02 -24.06
CA ARG A 207 -3.84 -5.93 -24.21
C ARG A 207 -2.40 -6.48 -24.15
N PRO A 208 -1.67 -6.51 -25.29
CA PRO A 208 -0.29 -6.98 -25.33
C PRO A 208 0.64 -6.27 -24.33
N ARG A 209 0.51 -4.94 -24.20
CA ARG A 209 1.31 -4.15 -23.25
C ARG A 209 1.09 -4.57 -21.78
N SER A 210 -0.14 -4.91 -21.41
CA SER A 210 -0.46 -5.41 -20.06
C SER A 210 0.20 -6.76 -19.84
N ARG A 211 0.15 -7.65 -20.84
CA ARG A 211 0.81 -8.97 -20.78
C ARG A 211 2.32 -8.84 -20.66
N GLU A 212 2.96 -7.97 -21.44
CA GLU A 212 4.40 -7.70 -21.37
C GLU A 212 4.83 -7.25 -19.97
N LYS A 213 4.05 -6.36 -19.34
CA LYS A 213 4.30 -5.93 -17.97
C LYS A 213 4.17 -7.07 -16.95
N CYS A 214 3.13 -7.90 -17.08
CA CYS A 214 2.98 -9.08 -16.22
C CYS A 214 4.16 -10.06 -16.38
N LEU A 215 4.59 -10.33 -17.62
CA LEU A 215 5.73 -11.22 -17.90
C LEU A 215 7.03 -10.69 -17.32
N ALA A 216 7.31 -9.39 -17.49
CA ALA A 216 8.50 -8.74 -16.93
C ALA A 216 8.49 -8.81 -15.40
N ALA A 217 7.37 -8.47 -14.76
CA ALA A 217 7.23 -8.54 -13.31
C ALA A 217 7.31 -9.98 -12.77
N ALA A 218 6.75 -10.95 -13.49
CA ALA A 218 6.83 -12.36 -13.13
C ALA A 218 8.27 -12.90 -13.26
N ALA A 219 9.03 -12.46 -14.26
CA ALA A 219 10.44 -12.80 -14.40
C ALA A 219 11.28 -12.22 -13.24
N GLU A 220 11.09 -10.94 -12.92
CA GLU A 220 11.75 -10.31 -11.75
C GLU A 220 11.40 -11.05 -10.45
N SER A 221 10.14 -11.46 -10.27
CA SER A 221 9.73 -12.22 -9.09
C SER A 221 10.46 -13.56 -8.97
N MET A 222 10.75 -14.24 -10.08
CA MET A 222 11.54 -15.49 -10.07
C MET A 222 12.98 -15.23 -9.64
N GLU A 223 13.61 -14.15 -10.11
CA GLU A 223 14.97 -13.77 -9.68
C GLU A 223 15.01 -13.46 -8.18
N LEU A 224 13.98 -12.81 -7.64
CA LEU A 224 13.87 -12.51 -6.22
C LEU A 224 13.64 -13.77 -5.37
N ILE A 225 12.85 -14.72 -5.85
CA ILE A 225 12.66 -16.02 -5.21
C ILE A 225 14.01 -16.72 -5.04
N ASP A 226 14.83 -16.74 -6.09
CA ASP A 226 16.14 -17.38 -6.03
C ASP A 226 17.04 -16.71 -4.97
N LYS A 227 17.09 -15.37 -4.92
CA LYS A 227 17.82 -14.64 -3.88
C LYS A 227 17.34 -14.97 -2.47
N LEU A 228 16.02 -15.06 -2.28
CA LEU A 228 15.40 -15.35 -0.98
C LEU A 228 15.71 -16.76 -0.47
N ARG A 229 16.07 -17.72 -1.34
CA ARG A 229 16.49 -19.08 -0.91
C ARG A 229 17.73 -19.06 -0.01
N TYR A 230 18.60 -18.07 -0.19
CA TYR A 230 19.90 -18.01 0.44
C TYR A 230 19.93 -17.09 1.68
N ILE A 231 18.79 -16.48 2.04
CA ILE A 231 18.69 -15.52 3.13
C ILE A 231 17.67 -16.01 4.16
N MET A 232 17.96 -15.81 5.44
CA MET A 232 17.02 -16.09 6.52
C MET A 232 15.82 -15.14 6.44
N VAL A 233 14.62 -15.68 6.24
CA VAL A 233 13.38 -14.90 6.17
C VAL A 233 12.63 -14.97 7.50
N PRO A 234 12.39 -13.84 8.19
CA PRO A 234 11.52 -13.78 9.36
C PRO A 234 10.14 -14.38 9.09
N LYS A 235 9.57 -15.11 10.06
CA LYS A 235 8.29 -15.84 9.90
C LYS A 235 7.14 -14.98 9.37
N GLY A 236 6.98 -13.76 9.89
CA GLY A 236 5.90 -12.85 9.47
C GLY A 236 6.03 -12.31 8.04
N ILE A 237 7.19 -12.46 7.39
CA ILE A 237 7.39 -12.07 5.99
C ILE A 237 6.93 -13.20 5.06
N LEU A 238 6.99 -14.47 5.50
CA LEU A 238 6.62 -15.63 4.68
C LEU A 238 5.15 -15.64 4.29
N LEU A 239 4.25 -15.20 5.19
CA LEU A 239 2.82 -15.11 4.87
C LEU A 239 2.58 -14.16 3.69
N LEU A 240 3.27 -13.02 3.66
CA LEU A 240 3.13 -12.04 2.59
C LEU A 240 3.82 -12.50 1.30
N LEU A 241 4.99 -13.13 1.39
CA LEU A 241 5.62 -13.77 0.23
C LEU A 241 4.73 -14.84 -0.39
N GLY A 242 3.96 -15.58 0.42
CA GLY A 242 2.97 -16.52 -0.06
C GLY A 242 1.88 -15.87 -0.92
N LEU A 243 1.46 -14.64 -0.60
CA LEU A 243 0.53 -13.87 -1.43
C LEU A 243 1.16 -13.51 -2.77
N ASP A 244 2.37 -12.94 -2.74
CA ASP A 244 3.10 -12.54 -3.94
C ASP A 244 3.32 -13.74 -4.89
N TRP A 245 3.76 -14.87 -4.34
CA TRP A 245 3.98 -16.11 -5.09
C TRP A 245 2.69 -16.69 -5.66
N THR A 246 1.57 -16.57 -4.94
CA THR A 246 0.26 -17.01 -5.43
C THR A 246 -0.15 -16.20 -6.65
N ILE A 247 0.05 -14.87 -6.63
CA ILE A 247 -0.24 -13.98 -7.76
C ILE A 247 0.61 -14.37 -8.98
N VAL A 248 1.92 -14.54 -8.79
CA VAL A 248 2.85 -14.93 -9.87
C VAL A 248 2.48 -16.30 -10.45
N ARG A 249 2.23 -17.29 -9.58
CA ARG A 249 1.85 -18.66 -9.97
C ARG A 249 0.54 -18.68 -10.76
N ASN A 250 -0.47 -17.94 -10.31
CA ASN A 250 -1.76 -17.86 -10.99
C ASN A 250 -1.62 -17.25 -12.38
N PHE A 251 -0.84 -16.18 -12.51
CA PHE A 251 -0.54 -15.58 -13.81
C PHE A 251 0.17 -16.56 -14.75
N TYR A 252 1.25 -17.22 -14.29
CA TYR A 252 1.95 -18.21 -15.12
C TYR A 252 1.07 -19.37 -15.54
N ARG A 253 0.13 -19.82 -14.70
CA ARG A 253 -0.81 -20.89 -15.06
C ARG A 253 -1.74 -20.48 -16.21
N VAL A 254 -2.25 -19.26 -16.16
CA VAL A 254 -3.08 -18.69 -17.24
C VAL A 254 -2.26 -18.55 -18.51
N GLU A 255 -1.04 -18.00 -18.39
CA GLU A 255 -0.16 -17.78 -19.55
C GLU A 255 0.29 -19.09 -20.19
N GLN A 256 0.61 -20.13 -19.41
CA GLN A 256 0.91 -21.47 -19.91
C GLN A 256 -0.24 -22.03 -20.75
N THR A 257 -1.46 -21.90 -20.24
CA THR A 257 -2.67 -22.36 -20.95
C THR A 257 -2.83 -21.64 -22.28
N ARG A 258 -2.56 -20.32 -22.32
CA ARG A 258 -2.62 -19.51 -23.54
C ARG A 258 -1.59 -19.95 -24.58
N VAL A 259 -0.32 -20.10 -24.20
CA VAL A 259 0.74 -20.48 -25.16
C VAL A 259 0.56 -21.91 -25.68
N LEU A 260 -0.02 -22.81 -24.88
CA LEU A 260 -0.45 -24.14 -25.34
C LEU A 260 -1.55 -24.04 -26.40
N ALA A 261 -2.56 -23.20 -26.18
CA ALA A 261 -3.63 -22.97 -27.15
C ALA A 261 -3.12 -22.38 -28.49
N GLU A 262 -2.01 -21.64 -28.45
CA GLU A 262 -1.32 -21.10 -29.62
C GLU A 262 -0.36 -22.10 -30.29
N GLY A 263 -0.20 -23.31 -29.72
CA GLY A 263 0.70 -24.34 -30.25
C GLY A 263 2.19 -24.09 -29.95
N ASN A 264 2.53 -23.15 -29.06
CA ASN A 264 3.91 -22.88 -28.65
C ASN A 264 4.32 -23.75 -27.45
N TYR A 265 4.55 -25.04 -27.72
CA TYR A 265 4.88 -26.03 -26.69
C TYR A 265 6.21 -25.74 -25.95
N LEU A 266 7.20 -25.16 -26.63
CA LEU A 266 8.49 -24.83 -26.01
C LEU A 266 8.32 -23.74 -24.94
N ALA A 267 7.56 -22.68 -25.24
CA ALA A 267 7.26 -21.65 -24.26
C ALA A 267 6.40 -22.20 -23.11
N ALA A 268 5.45 -23.10 -23.40
CA ALA A 268 4.64 -23.75 -22.38
C ALA A 268 5.47 -24.59 -21.40
N GLU A 269 6.50 -25.28 -21.91
CA GLU A 269 7.42 -26.07 -21.09
C GLU A 269 8.28 -25.19 -20.18
N ASP A 270 8.81 -24.06 -20.69
CA ASP A 270 9.57 -23.09 -19.89
C ASP A 270 8.72 -22.52 -18.74
N ILE A 271 7.48 -22.12 -19.02
CA ILE A 271 6.55 -21.67 -17.99
C ILE A 271 6.23 -22.81 -17.01
N GLY A 272 6.14 -24.05 -17.48
CA GLY A 272 5.95 -25.24 -16.64
C GLY A 272 7.08 -25.42 -15.62
N LYS A 273 8.33 -25.19 -16.02
CA LYS A 273 9.48 -25.23 -15.11
C LYS A 273 9.38 -24.15 -14.03
N LYS A 274 9.02 -22.92 -14.40
CA LYS A 274 8.80 -21.81 -13.46
C LYS A 274 7.67 -22.10 -12.48
N LEU A 275 6.57 -22.71 -12.94
CA LEU A 275 5.45 -23.13 -12.08
C LEU A 275 5.88 -24.20 -11.07
N GLN A 276 6.67 -25.17 -11.49
CA GLN A 276 7.23 -26.20 -10.60
C GLN A 276 8.15 -25.57 -9.56
N GLU A 277 8.99 -24.62 -9.96
CA GLU A 277 9.92 -23.91 -9.09
C GLU A 277 9.20 -23.14 -7.98
N ILE A 278 8.23 -22.27 -8.33
CA ILE A 278 7.42 -21.55 -7.33
C ILE A 278 6.67 -22.54 -6.44
N GLY A 279 6.09 -23.59 -7.01
CA GLY A 279 5.37 -24.62 -6.26
C GLY A 279 6.26 -25.29 -5.20
N SER A 280 7.47 -25.65 -5.59
CA SER A 280 8.45 -26.28 -4.70
C SER A 280 8.87 -25.34 -3.57
N GLU A 281 9.05 -24.05 -3.86
CA GLU A 281 9.34 -23.05 -2.83
C GLU A 281 8.18 -22.87 -1.86
N MET A 282 6.95 -22.74 -2.35
CA MET A 282 5.74 -22.66 -1.52
C MET A 282 5.60 -23.89 -0.60
N GLU A 283 5.82 -25.09 -1.13
CA GLU A 283 5.76 -26.35 -0.37
C GLU A 283 6.92 -26.51 0.62
N SER A 284 8.06 -25.86 0.37
CA SER A 284 9.19 -25.89 1.29
C SER A 284 8.98 -25.04 2.54
N VAL A 285 8.06 -24.06 2.52
CA VAL A 285 7.85 -23.09 3.61
C VAL A 285 7.58 -23.78 4.96
N PRO A 286 6.64 -24.75 5.08
CA PRO A 286 6.40 -25.42 6.35
C PRO A 286 7.63 -26.17 6.88
N THR A 287 8.42 -26.78 6.00
CA THR A 287 9.62 -27.54 6.35
C THR A 287 10.79 -26.63 6.75
N LYS A 288 10.98 -25.51 6.04
CA LYS A 288 11.98 -24.49 6.37
C LYS A 288 11.65 -23.77 7.68
N TYR A 289 10.36 -23.74 8.07
CA TYR A 289 9.87 -22.98 9.21
C TYR A 289 8.80 -23.74 10.01
N PRO A 290 9.17 -24.83 10.73
CA PRO A 290 8.23 -25.78 11.34
C PRO A 290 7.30 -25.17 12.39
N ALA A 291 7.68 -24.07 13.01
CA ALA A 291 6.91 -23.39 14.06
C ALA A 291 5.85 -22.41 13.52
N ILE A 292 5.38 -22.59 12.27
CA ILE A 292 4.16 -21.96 11.71
C ILE A 292 2.95 -22.89 11.88
N LEU A 293 3.18 -24.19 12.10
CA LEU A 293 2.14 -25.22 12.27
C LEU A 293 1.95 -25.67 13.73
N SER A 294 2.67 -25.07 14.68
CA SER A 294 2.59 -25.35 16.13
C SER A 294 1.81 -24.29 16.87
#